data_AF-A0A354Z1X8-F1
#
_entry.id   AF-A0A354Z1X8-F1
#
_cell.length_a   1.000
_cell.length_b   1.000
_cell.length_c   1.000
_cell.angle_alpha   90.00
_cell.angle_beta   90.00
_cell.angle_gamma   90.00
#
_symmetry.space_group_name_H-M   'P 1'
#
loop_
_entity.id
_entity.type
_entity.pdbx_description
1 polymer ?
#
loop_
_entity_poly.entity_id
_entity_poly.type
_entity_poly.pdbx_seq_one_letter_code
_entity_poly.pdbx_strand_id
1 'polypeptide(L)'
;MKAIIPVLVLLLAACTTTPTGRSQLMFISDGELNQLGVNSFDQLKSSGKLVRDSRRLGYARCIVDALVRELPSEWRGIAWEVQLFEDPTANAFA
;
A
#
# COMPACT_ATOMS: atom_id res chain seq x y z
N MET A 1 41.23 12.94 -2.20
CA MET A 1 40.46 13.92 -1.40
C MET A 1 39.51 14.78 -2.23
N LYS A 2 39.90 15.32 -3.40
CA LYS A 2 39.05 16.21 -4.23
C LYS A 2 37.77 15.58 -4.82
N ALA A 3 37.70 14.25 -4.96
CA ALA A 3 36.53 13.55 -5.49
C ALA A 3 35.49 13.13 -4.42
N ILE A 4 35.78 13.30 -3.12
CA ILE A 4 34.87 12.88 -2.04
C ILE A 4 33.72 13.89 -1.86
N ILE A 5 34.01 15.18 -2.05
CA ILE A 5 33.04 16.27 -1.93
C ILE A 5 31.90 16.16 -2.95
N PRO A 6 32.14 15.94 -4.27
CA PRO A 6 31.03 15.83 -5.22
C PRO A 6 30.17 14.57 -4.99
N VAL A 7 30.78 13.45 -4.57
CA VAL A 7 30.05 12.20 -4.27
C VAL A 7 29.14 12.37 -3.06
N LEU A 8 29.61 13.05 -2.01
CA LEU A 8 28.81 13.31 -0.81
C LEU A 8 27.63 14.24 -1.11
N VAL A 9 27.83 15.25 -1.98
CA VAL A 9 26.75 16.16 -2.42
C VAL A 9 25.71 15.44 -3.28
N LEU A 10 26.14 14.50 -4.16
CA LEU A 10 25.23 13.66 -4.95
C LEU A 10 24.40 12.72 -4.07
N LEU A 11 24.97 12.17 -3.00
CA LEU A 11 24.26 11.31 -2.04
C LEU A 11 23.23 12.09 -1.21
N LEU A 12 23.51 13.34 -0.84
CA LEU A 12 22.60 14.19 -0.09
C LEU A 12 21.39 14.66 -0.93
N ALA A 13 21.49 14.65 -2.26
CA ALA A 13 20.40 14.98 -3.17
C ALA A 13 19.42 13.80 -3.43
N ALA A 14 19.75 12.58 -2.99
CA ALA A 14 18.92 11.39 -3.18
C ALA A 14 17.81 11.21 -2.12
N CYS A 15 17.52 12.24 -1.32
CA CYS A 15 16.40 12.25 -0.37
C CYS A 15 15.07 12.17 -1.12
N THR A 16 14.60 10.94 -1.36
CA THR A 16 13.27 10.68 -1.91
C THR A 16 12.20 11.06 -0.89
N THR A 17 11.11 11.66 -1.36
CA THR A 17 9.92 11.96 -0.56
C THR A 17 8.98 10.77 -0.73
N THR A 18 8.45 10.20 0.36
CA THR A 18 7.52 9.08 0.20
C THR A 18 6.25 9.54 -0.50
N PRO A 19 5.48 8.62 -1.11
CA PRO A 19 4.23 8.97 -1.79
C PRO A 19 3.21 9.71 -0.90
N THR A 20 3.36 9.60 0.42
CA THR A 20 2.58 10.30 1.45
C THR A 20 3.14 11.67 1.88
N GLY A 21 4.18 12.18 1.22
CA GLY A 21 4.78 13.48 1.51
C GLY A 21 5.68 13.52 2.76
N ARG A 22 6.01 12.37 3.36
CA ARG A 22 6.99 12.28 4.46
C ARG A 22 8.40 12.13 3.91
N SER A 23 9.32 12.98 4.37
CA SER A 23 10.75 12.82 4.10
C SER A 23 11.33 11.76 5.03
N GLN A 24 11.36 10.51 4.56
CA GLN A 24 12.01 9.40 5.25
C GLN A 24 12.84 8.61 4.25
N LEU A 25 13.97 8.07 4.71
CA LEU A 25 14.82 7.21 3.90
C LEU A 25 14.10 5.87 3.69
N MET A 26 13.73 5.55 2.46
CA MET A 26 13.23 4.22 2.09
C MET A 26 14.38 3.33 1.64
N PHE A 27 14.55 2.20 2.32
CA PHE A 27 15.55 1.19 1.97
C PHE A 27 15.07 0.24 0.86
N ILE A 28 13.77 0.22 0.59
CA ILE A 28 13.12 -0.58 -0.46
C ILE A 28 12.47 0.33 -1.49
N SER A 29 12.45 -0.11 -2.75
CA SER A 29 11.80 0.63 -3.84
C SER A 29 10.28 0.54 -3.75
N ASP A 30 9.56 1.47 -4.39
CA ASP A 30 8.08 1.43 -4.45
C ASP A 30 7.57 0.12 -5.09
N GLY A 31 8.27 -0.38 -6.11
CA GLY A 31 7.92 -1.65 -6.76
C GLY A 31 8.10 -2.85 -5.83
N GLU A 32 9.18 -2.88 -5.06
CA GLU A 32 9.43 -3.93 -4.08
C GLU A 32 8.43 -3.88 -2.92
N LEU A 33 8.10 -2.67 -2.45
CA LEU A 33 7.07 -2.46 -1.44
C LEU A 33 5.69 -2.94 -1.92
N ASN A 34 5.31 -2.62 -3.16
CA ASN A 34 4.05 -3.10 -3.75
C ASN A 34 4.02 -4.63 -3.84
N GLN A 35 5.12 -5.26 -4.26
CA GLN A 35 5.19 -6.71 -4.33
C GLN A 35 5.09 -7.36 -2.96
N LEU A 36 5.73 -6.78 -1.93
CA LEU A 36 5.60 -7.23 -0.56
C LEU A 36 4.14 -7.14 -0.07
N GLY A 37 3.46 -6.02 -0.37
CA GLY A 37 2.05 -5.83 -0.05
C GLY A 37 1.15 -6.91 -0.65
N VAL A 38 1.30 -7.20 -1.95
CA VAL A 38 0.56 -8.27 -2.64
C VAL A 38 0.81 -9.64 -1.98
N ASN A 39 2.08 -9.99 -1.74
CA ASN A 39 2.45 -11.26 -1.14
C ASN A 39 1.89 -11.40 0.29
N SER A 40 1.99 -10.34 1.11
CA SER A 40 1.44 -10.33 2.46
C SER A 40 -0.08 -10.45 2.46
N PHE A 41 -0.76 -9.81 1.51
CA PHE A 41 -2.21 -9.91 1.40
C PHE A 41 -2.66 -11.32 0.98
N ASP A 42 -1.97 -11.95 0.04
CA ASP A 42 -2.22 -13.35 -0.33
C ASP A 42 -1.99 -14.31 0.83
N GLN A 43 -0.93 -14.09 1.61
CA GLN A 43 -0.66 -14.88 2.81
C GLN A 43 -1.77 -14.73 3.86
N LEU A 44 -2.25 -13.51 4.09
CA LEU A 44 -3.37 -13.23 5.00
C LEU A 44 -4.66 -13.91 4.53
N LYS A 45 -4.99 -13.82 3.23
CA LYS A 45 -6.15 -14.52 2.66
C LYS A 45 -6.07 -16.04 2.84
N SER A 46 -4.87 -16.62 2.71
CA SER A 46 -4.68 -18.08 2.85
C SER A 46 -4.74 -18.59 4.30
N SER A 47 -4.26 -17.79 5.25
CA SER A 47 -4.15 -18.17 6.67
C SER A 47 -5.37 -17.74 7.50
N GLY A 48 -6.05 -16.67 7.06
CA GLY A 48 -7.22 -16.10 7.72
C GLY A 48 -8.53 -16.77 7.32
N LYS A 49 -9.56 -16.54 8.12
CA LYS A 49 -10.92 -16.99 7.83
C LYS A 49 -11.67 -15.89 7.08
N LEU A 50 -11.89 -16.08 5.78
CA LEU A 50 -12.63 -15.12 4.96
C LEU A 50 -14.14 -15.26 5.12
N VAL A 51 -14.83 -14.12 5.23
CA VAL A 51 -16.29 -14.04 5.16
C VAL A 51 -16.74 -14.42 3.74
N ARG A 52 -17.64 -15.40 3.62
CA ARG A 52 -18.22 -15.83 2.32
C ARG A 52 -19.61 -15.28 2.01
N ASP A 53 -20.14 -14.44 2.88
CA ASP A 53 -21.41 -13.74 2.66
C ASP A 53 -21.25 -12.69 1.54
N SER A 54 -21.88 -12.96 0.40
CA SER A 54 -21.80 -12.11 -0.79
C SER A 54 -22.43 -10.73 -0.59
N ARG A 55 -23.44 -10.61 0.29
CA ARG A 55 -24.09 -9.33 0.60
C ARG A 55 -23.16 -8.45 1.43
N ARG A 56 -22.50 -9.02 2.45
CA ARG A 56 -21.53 -8.28 3.29
C ARG A 56 -20.33 -7.83 2.46
N LEU A 57 -19.79 -8.73 1.63
CA LEU A 57 -18.68 -8.40 0.74
C LEU A 57 -19.08 -7.36 -0.32
N GLY A 58 -20.28 -7.49 -0.90
CA GLY A 58 -20.81 -6.51 -1.85
C GLY A 58 -21.00 -5.13 -1.23
N TYR A 59 -21.43 -5.05 0.03
CA TYR A 59 -21.56 -3.79 0.75
C TYR A 59 -20.19 -3.13 1.01
N ALA A 60 -19.21 -3.90 1.47
CA ALA A 60 -17.85 -3.40 1.66
C ALA A 60 -17.24 -2.90 0.35
N ARG A 61 -17.42 -3.63 -0.76
CA ARG A 61 -17.00 -3.19 -2.10
C ARG A 61 -17.67 -1.90 -2.52
N CYS A 62 -18.98 -1.75 -2.32
CA CYS A 62 -19.69 -0.52 -2.63
C CYS A 62 -19.09 0.71 -1.92
N ILE A 63 -18.73 0.56 -0.64
CA ILE A 63 -18.05 1.61 0.13
C ILE A 63 -16.67 1.91 -0.45
N VAL A 64 -15.86 0.87 -0.68
CA VAL A 64 -14.50 1.03 -1.23
C VAL A 64 -14.55 1.68 -2.61
N ASP A 65 -15.44 1.26 -3.51
CA ASP A 65 -15.60 1.85 -4.84
C ASP A 65 -15.97 3.33 -4.77
N ALA A 66 -16.76 3.74 -3.78
CA ALA A 66 -17.06 5.14 -3.53
C ALA A 66 -15.83 5.92 -3.08
N LEU A 67 -15.01 5.35 -2.20
CA LEU A 67 -13.77 5.98 -1.73
C LEU A 67 -12.72 6.07 -2.85
N VAL A 68 -12.56 5.01 -3.65
CA VAL A 68 -11.59 4.96 -4.76
C VAL A 68 -11.87 6.06 -5.79
N ARG A 69 -13.13 6.39 -6.05
CA ARG A 69 -13.49 7.50 -6.96
C ARG A 69 -12.93 8.85 -6.52
N GLU A 70 -12.79 9.07 -5.22
CA GLU A 70 -12.27 10.32 -4.64
C GLU A 70 -10.74 10.38 -4.56
N LEU A 71 -10.04 9.26 -4.80
CA LEU A 71 -8.58 9.22 -4.77
C LEU A 71 -7.98 10.02 -5.93
N PRO A 72 -6.73 10.54 -5.78
CA PRO A 72 -5.95 11.06 -6.90
C PRO A 72 -5.83 10.06 -8.05
N SER A 73 -5.65 10.55 -9.28
CA SER A 73 -5.65 9.75 -10.51
C SER A 73 -4.69 8.57 -10.48
N GLU A 74 -3.52 8.76 -9.88
CA GLU A 74 -2.44 7.80 -9.73
C GLU A 74 -2.83 6.59 -8.87
N TRP A 75 -3.72 6.77 -7.89
CA TRP A 75 -4.19 5.70 -7.00
C TRP A 75 -5.52 5.11 -7.45
N ARG A 76 -6.31 5.89 -8.20
CA ARG A 76 -7.62 5.47 -8.72
C ARG A 76 -7.51 4.33 -9.76
N GLY A 77 -6.42 4.29 -10.52
CA GLY A 77 -6.18 3.28 -11.55
C GLY A 77 -5.70 1.92 -11.04
N ILE A 78 -5.48 1.77 -9.73
CA ILE A 78 -5.03 0.52 -9.12
C ILE A 78 -6.19 -0.48 -9.09
N ALA A 79 -5.89 -1.76 -9.34
CA ALA A 79 -6.85 -2.86 -9.20
C ALA A 79 -7.07 -3.19 -7.72
N TRP A 80 -7.88 -2.39 -7.03
CA TRP A 80 -8.21 -2.57 -5.61
C TRP A 80 -8.94 -3.91 -5.38
N GLU A 81 -8.34 -4.79 -4.56
CA GLU A 81 -9.00 -6.01 -4.08
C GLU A 81 -9.57 -5.79 -2.68
N VAL A 82 -10.81 -6.21 -2.46
CA VAL A 82 -11.50 -6.09 -1.16
C VAL A 82 -11.87 -7.46 -0.64
N GLN A 83 -11.47 -7.76 0.59
CA GLN A 83 -11.82 -8.96 1.32
C GLN A 83 -12.28 -8.61 2.75
N LEU A 84 -13.09 -9.49 3.34
CA LEU A 84 -13.51 -9.39 4.73
C LEU A 84 -13.04 -10.61 5.49
N PHE A 85 -12.41 -10.37 6.64
CA PHE A 85 -11.95 -11.41 7.55
C PHE A 85 -12.96 -11.58 8.70
N GLU A 86 -13.22 -12.82 9.09
CA GLU A 86 -14.01 -13.17 10.27
C GLU A 86 -13.18 -12.96 11.53
N ASP A 87 -13.17 -11.73 12.02
CA ASP A 87 -12.50 -11.33 13.26
C ASP A 87 -13.47 -10.47 14.10
N PRO A 88 -13.66 -10.76 15.40
CA PRO A 88 -14.53 -9.97 16.26
C PRO A 88 -13.92 -8.62 16.68
N THR A 89 -12.63 -8.39 16.42
CA THR A 89 -11.95 -7.13 16.72
C THR A 89 -12.23 -6.09 15.64
N ALA A 90 -12.40 -4.83 16.07
CA ALA A 90 -12.60 -3.72 15.14
C ALA A 90 -11.26 -3.34 14.49
N ASN A 91 -11.07 -3.68 13.21
CA ASN A 91 -9.85 -3.39 12.48
C ASN A 91 -10.07 -3.30 10.96
N ALA A 92 -9.21 -2.56 10.26
CA ALA A 92 -9.11 -2.48 8.80
C ALA A 92 -7.72 -1.97 8.39
N PHE A 93 -7.14 -2.51 7.30
CA PHE A 93 -5.82 -2.13 6.79
C PHE A 93 -5.78 -2.21 5.26
N ALA A 94 -4.82 -1.51 4.66
CA ALA A 94 -4.48 -1.50 3.23
C ALA A 94 -2.97 -1.29 3.06
#